data_AF-K1PZ27-F1
#
_entry.id   AF-K1PZ27-F1
#
_cell.length_a   1.000
_cell.length_b   1.000
_cell.length_c   1.000
_cell.angle_alpha   90.00
_cell.angle_beta   90.00
_cell.angle_gamma   90.00
#
_symmetry.space_group_name_H-M   'P 1'
#
loop_
_entity.id
_entity.type
_entity.pdbx_description
1 polymer ?
#
loop_
_entity_poly.entity_id
_entity_poly.type
_entity_poly.pdbx_seq_one_letter_code
_entity_poly.pdbx_strand_id
1 'polypeptide(L)'
;MRFAKGGAKPLASQDELVLLEKKVINVKEVCFNNNITFSDGVDHSKWAVAKQSPWICIGDLNREEAQKQRGGLSVCLKDAIAAKEFRDLHDRCIYSMIKTANAKLRKRPKPPKRPVLGVKKKPLKKQKGRKYYLLGLLLTV
;
A
#
# COMPACT_ATOMS: atom_id res chain seq x y z
N MET A 1 5.57 -5.64 -6.99
CA MET A 1 5.73 -6.76 -6.04
C MET A 1 5.34 -6.25 -4.65
N ARG A 2 4.54 -6.99 -3.85
CA ARG A 2 4.07 -6.61 -2.51
C ARG A 2 4.65 -7.57 -1.44
N PHE A 3 5.19 -7.05 -0.33
CA PHE A 3 5.92 -7.73 0.76
C PHE A 3 6.19 -6.82 1.96
N ALA A 4 6.08 -7.33 3.21
CA ALA A 4 6.37 -6.64 4.50
C ALA A 4 7.74 -5.90 4.60
N LYS A 5 7.87 -4.82 5.41
CA LYS A 5 9.03 -3.89 5.52
C LYS A 5 9.65 -3.99 6.92
N GLY A 6 10.98 -3.98 6.94
CA GLY A 6 11.82 -3.00 7.66
C GLY A 6 12.57 -2.08 6.65
N GLY A 7 13.13 -0.95 7.08
CA GLY A 7 13.69 0.10 6.22
C GLY A 7 15.23 0.19 6.21
N ALA A 8 15.81 0.39 5.01
CA ALA A 8 16.96 1.27 4.71
C ALA A 8 17.09 1.40 3.18
N LYS A 9 17.52 2.58 2.69
CA LYS A 9 17.74 2.93 1.28
C LYS A 9 19.16 2.48 0.83
N PRO A 10 19.36 1.99 -0.41
CA PRO A 10 20.65 2.06 -1.08
C PRO A 10 20.65 3.22 -2.11
N LEU A 11 21.78 3.93 -2.19
CA LEU A 11 22.10 4.83 -3.31
C LEU A 11 22.44 3.99 -4.55
N ALA A 12 21.91 4.36 -5.71
CA ALA A 12 22.48 3.99 -6.99
C ALA A 12 22.24 5.07 -8.05
N SER A 13 23.34 5.31 -8.76
CA SER A 13 23.64 6.06 -9.98
C SER A 13 22.51 6.48 -10.91
N GLN A 14 22.76 7.65 -11.51
CA GLN A 14 22.08 8.25 -12.65
C GLN A 14 21.98 7.29 -13.82
N ASP A 15 20.75 6.84 -14.10
CA ASP A 15 20.24 6.54 -15.44
C ASP A 15 18.73 6.73 -15.36
N GLU A 16 18.34 8.00 -15.50
CA GLU A 16 16.98 8.49 -15.38
C GLU A 16 16.30 8.41 -16.75
N LEU A 17 15.22 7.63 -16.88
CA LEU A 17 14.00 7.99 -17.62
C LEU A 17 12.95 6.88 -17.46
N VAL A 18 11.77 7.26 -16.94
CA VAL A 18 10.65 6.43 -16.47
C VAL A 18 10.84 5.83 -15.06
N LEU A 19 11.02 6.70 -14.06
CA LEU A 19 10.65 6.40 -12.68
C LEU A 19 9.12 6.30 -12.56
N LEU A 20 8.53 5.23 -13.10
CA LEU A 20 7.40 4.61 -12.41
C LEU A 20 7.94 4.33 -11.02
N GLU A 21 7.54 5.11 -10.01
CA GLU A 21 7.87 4.79 -8.62
C GLU A 21 7.44 3.33 -8.39
N LYS A 22 8.40 2.39 -8.45
CA LYS A 22 8.14 0.97 -8.23
C LYS A 22 7.94 0.80 -6.74
N LYS A 23 6.79 1.25 -6.25
CA LYS A 23 6.42 1.26 -4.84
C LYS A 23 6.18 -0.18 -4.39
N VAL A 24 7.12 -0.68 -3.58
CA VAL A 24 6.97 -1.95 -2.87
C VAL A 24 6.13 -1.71 -1.61
N ILE A 25 5.06 -2.49 -1.45
CA ILE A 25 4.09 -2.34 -0.35
C ILE A 25 4.05 -3.61 0.47
N ASN A 26 3.97 -3.45 1.78
CA ASN A 26 3.84 -4.51 2.75
C ASN A 26 2.55 -5.30 2.67
N VAL A 27 2.68 -6.62 2.57
CA VAL A 27 1.64 -7.54 2.99
C VAL A 27 1.81 -7.73 4.48
N LYS A 28 0.89 -7.20 5.28
CA LYS A 28 0.89 -7.30 6.74
C LYS A 28 0.07 -8.46 7.27
N GLU A 29 -0.92 -8.87 6.49
CA GLU A 29 -1.79 -9.99 6.80
C GLU A 29 -2.05 -10.76 5.51
N VAL A 30 -2.17 -12.08 5.65
CA VAL A 30 -2.63 -12.99 4.60
C VAL A 30 -3.89 -13.69 5.09
N CYS A 31 -4.95 -13.65 4.29
CA CYS A 31 -6.26 -14.16 4.66
C CYS A 31 -6.70 -15.24 3.68
N PHE A 32 -7.07 -16.41 4.22
CA PHE A 32 -7.57 -17.56 3.48
C PHE A 32 -9.11 -17.60 3.49
N ASN A 33 -9.70 -18.37 2.60
CA ASN A 33 -11.16 -18.46 2.44
C ASN A 33 -11.87 -19.09 3.65
N ASN A 34 -11.14 -19.84 4.47
CA ASN A 34 -11.65 -20.52 5.67
C ASN A 34 -11.52 -19.67 6.95
N ASN A 35 -11.44 -18.34 6.82
CA ASN A 35 -11.23 -17.38 7.92
C ASN A 35 -9.92 -17.57 8.70
N ILE A 36 -8.96 -18.31 8.15
CA ILE A 36 -7.61 -18.37 8.69
C ILE A 36 -6.84 -17.13 8.22
N THR A 37 -6.21 -16.45 9.17
CA THR A 37 -5.38 -15.28 8.91
C THR A 37 -4.03 -15.43 9.59
N PHE A 38 -2.96 -15.09 8.90
CA PHE A 38 -1.62 -14.97 9.48
C PHE A 38 -1.12 -13.54 9.34
N SER A 39 -0.48 -13.02 10.39
CA SER A 39 0.28 -11.78 10.31
C SER A 39 1.68 -12.05 9.75
N ASP A 40 2.33 -11.00 9.25
CA ASP A 40 3.67 -11.08 8.64
C ASP A 40 4.78 -11.57 9.59
N GLY A 41 4.57 -11.52 10.91
CA GLY A 41 5.50 -12.07 11.90
C GLY A 41 5.31 -13.57 12.19
N VAL A 42 4.19 -14.15 11.78
CA VAL A 42 3.87 -15.58 11.99
C VAL A 42 4.01 -16.37 10.68
N ASP A 43 3.69 -15.74 9.55
CA ASP A 43 3.91 -16.34 8.23
C ASP A 43 5.40 -16.30 7.86
N HIS A 44 6.05 -17.47 7.85
CA HIS A 44 7.44 -17.60 7.44
C HIS A 44 7.65 -17.65 5.92
N SER A 45 6.57 -17.63 5.15
CA SER A 45 6.63 -17.64 3.69
C SER A 45 7.22 -16.32 3.16
N LYS A 46 7.89 -16.41 2.01
CA LYS A 46 8.65 -15.31 1.42
C LYS A 46 8.31 -15.23 -0.07
N TRP A 47 7.45 -14.29 -0.43
CA TRP A 47 6.90 -14.25 -1.79
C TRP A 47 6.53 -12.87 -2.30
N ALA A 48 6.82 -12.62 -3.58
CA ALA A 48 6.60 -11.37 -4.29
C ALA A 48 5.44 -11.49 -5.25
N VAL A 49 4.39 -10.66 -5.16
CA VAL A 49 3.42 -10.61 -6.27
C VAL A 49 3.33 -9.25 -6.94
N ALA A 50 3.47 -9.21 -8.26
CA ALA A 50 3.26 -8.00 -9.01
C ALA A 50 1.78 -7.59 -9.01
N LYS A 51 1.52 -6.27 -8.92
CA LYS A 51 0.14 -5.75 -8.83
C LYS A 51 -0.59 -5.82 -10.17
N GLN A 52 0.12 -5.55 -11.27
CA GLN A 52 -0.44 -5.38 -12.62
C GLN A 52 0.22 -6.30 -13.64
N SER A 53 0.95 -7.33 -13.20
CA SER A 53 1.58 -8.31 -14.09
C SER A 53 1.48 -9.72 -13.49
N PRO A 54 1.59 -10.77 -14.32
CA PRO A 54 1.43 -12.16 -13.89
C PRO A 54 2.69 -12.73 -13.24
N TRP A 55 3.52 -11.91 -12.60
CA TRP A 55 4.74 -12.35 -11.94
C TRP A 55 4.51 -12.61 -10.45
N ILE A 56 4.88 -13.81 -10.03
CA ILE A 56 5.02 -14.22 -8.63
C ILE A 56 6.46 -14.71 -8.43
N CYS A 57 7.09 -14.37 -7.32
CA CYS A 57 8.37 -14.95 -6.93
C CYS A 57 8.27 -15.55 -5.53
N ILE A 58 8.99 -16.63 -5.27
CA ILE A 58 9.07 -17.30 -3.97
C ILE A 58 10.56 -17.51 -3.68
N GLY A 59 11.01 -17.29 -2.44
CA GLY A 59 12.44 -17.35 -2.15
C GLY A 59 12.81 -17.56 -0.69
N ASP A 60 14.10 -17.44 -0.42
CA ASP A 60 14.70 -17.77 0.88
C ASP A 60 14.85 -16.57 1.80
N LEU A 61 14.86 -15.37 1.23
CA LEU A 61 15.09 -14.12 1.95
C LEU A 61 13.80 -13.32 2.12
N ASN A 62 13.54 -12.90 3.37
CA ASN A 62 12.54 -11.88 3.64
C ASN A 62 13.18 -10.48 3.49
N ARG A 63 12.42 -9.42 3.72
CA ARG A 63 12.91 -8.02 3.59
C ARG A 63 13.29 -7.40 4.93
N GLU A 64 13.72 -8.21 5.89
CA GLU A 64 14.27 -7.74 7.17
C GLU A 64 15.74 -7.31 7.00
N GLU A 65 16.16 -6.33 7.79
CA GLU A 65 17.51 -5.76 7.69
C GLU A 65 18.60 -6.82 7.93
N ALA A 66 18.37 -7.70 8.90
CA ALA A 66 19.29 -8.78 9.26
C ALA A 66 19.49 -9.80 8.13
N GLN A 67 18.55 -9.93 7.19
CA GLN A 67 18.64 -10.87 6.07
C GLN A 67 19.42 -10.32 4.88
N LYS A 68 19.69 -9.00 4.82
CA LYS A 68 20.35 -8.39 3.65
C LYS A 68 21.78 -8.86 3.40
N GLN A 69 22.46 -9.30 4.45
CA GLN A 69 23.83 -9.81 4.38
C GLN A 69 23.85 -11.34 4.19
N ARG A 70 22.70 -11.98 4.03
CA ARG A 70 22.60 -13.42 3.78
C ARG A 70 22.41 -13.67 2.29
N GLY A 71 23.15 -14.66 1.78
CA GLY A 71 22.85 -15.22 0.46
C GLY A 71 21.48 -15.91 0.47
N GLY A 72 20.84 -16.00 -0.69
CA GLY A 72 19.59 -16.73 -0.86
C GLY A 72 19.10 -16.71 -2.30
N LEU A 73 18.13 -17.55 -2.60
CA LEU A 73 17.54 -17.70 -3.91
C LEU A 73 16.14 -17.09 -3.95
N SER A 74 15.68 -16.75 -5.15
CA SER A 74 14.26 -16.59 -5.45
C SER A 74 13.98 -17.16 -6.82
N VAL A 75 12.89 -17.91 -6.93
CA VAL A 75 12.36 -18.42 -8.20
C VAL A 75 11.15 -17.57 -8.57
N CYS A 76 11.13 -17.06 -9.80
CA CYS A 76 10.03 -16.27 -10.33
C CYS A 76 9.30 -17.04 -11.43
N LEU A 77 7.97 -17.01 -11.35
CA LEU A 77 7.07 -17.62 -12.31
C LEU A 77 6.21 -16.53 -12.96
N LYS A 78 6.10 -16.59 -14.29
CA LYS A 78 5.16 -15.77 -15.05
C LYS A 78 3.86 -16.54 -15.24
N ASP A 79 3.11 -16.68 -14.16
CA ASP A 79 1.85 -17.42 -14.14
C ASP A 79 0.71 -16.54 -13.60
N ALA A 80 -0.32 -16.35 -14.42
CA ALA A 80 -1.44 -15.47 -14.10
C ALA A 80 -2.32 -16.00 -12.97
N ILE A 81 -2.50 -17.32 -12.89
CA ILE A 81 -3.32 -17.99 -11.88
C ILE A 81 -2.62 -17.89 -10.54
N ALA A 82 -1.37 -18.33 -10.45
CA ALA A 82 -0.57 -18.25 -9.23
C ALA A 82 -0.47 -16.80 -8.75
N ALA A 83 -0.14 -15.85 -9.63
CA ALA A 83 -0.07 -14.45 -9.25
C ALA A 83 -1.44 -13.91 -8.76
N LYS A 84 -2.56 -14.40 -9.28
CA LYS A 84 -3.89 -14.02 -8.79
C LYS A 84 -4.13 -14.57 -7.38
N GLU A 85 -3.87 -15.85 -7.14
CA GLU A 85 -4.09 -16.47 -5.83
C GLU A 85 -3.29 -15.77 -4.71
N PHE A 86 -2.03 -15.40 -4.98
CA PHE A 86 -1.22 -14.64 -4.03
C PHE A 86 -1.69 -13.20 -3.81
N ARG A 87 -2.25 -12.54 -4.84
CA ARG A 87 -2.91 -11.23 -4.65
C ARG A 87 -4.16 -11.36 -3.79
N ASP A 88 -4.94 -12.41 -4.01
CA ASP A 88 -6.20 -12.62 -3.30
C ASP A 88 -5.97 -12.86 -1.80
N LEU A 89 -4.86 -13.49 -1.40
CA LEU A 89 -4.48 -13.60 0.03
C LEU A 89 -4.44 -12.24 0.72
N HIS A 90 -3.90 -11.22 0.06
CA HIS A 90 -3.84 -9.86 0.59
C HIS A 90 -5.17 -9.10 0.42
N ASP A 91 -5.78 -9.18 -0.76
CA ASP A 91 -6.98 -8.40 -1.07
C ASP A 91 -8.20 -8.88 -0.26
N ARG A 92 -8.25 -10.17 0.12
CA ARG A 92 -9.24 -10.70 1.07
C ARG A 92 -9.18 -10.01 2.44
N CYS A 93 -7.99 -9.75 2.97
CA CYS A 93 -7.85 -9.03 4.24
C CYS A 93 -8.43 -7.62 4.14
N ILE A 94 -8.07 -6.89 3.08
CA ILE A 94 -8.59 -5.53 2.84
C ILE A 94 -10.12 -5.54 2.74
N TYR A 95 -10.68 -6.48 1.96
CA TYR A 95 -12.11 -6.59 1.81
C TYR A 95 -12.82 -6.84 3.15
N SER A 96 -12.29 -7.75 3.97
CA SER A 96 -12.83 -8.03 5.30
C SER A 96 -12.81 -6.80 6.22
N MET A 97 -11.70 -6.05 6.22
CA MET A 97 -11.56 -4.81 6.98
C MET A 97 -12.58 -3.75 6.53
N ILE A 98 -12.72 -3.52 5.22
CA ILE A 98 -13.66 -2.53 4.66
C ILE A 98 -15.11 -2.94 4.96
N LYS A 99 -15.45 -4.22 4.78
CA LYS A 99 -16.79 -4.74 5.09
C LYS A 99 -17.16 -4.50 6.55
N THR A 100 -16.24 -4.78 7.46
CA THR A 100 -16.41 -4.55 8.91
C THR A 100 -16.55 -3.07 9.24
N ALA A 101 -15.74 -2.20 8.65
CA ALA A 101 -15.82 -0.75 8.83
C ALA A 101 -17.16 -0.19 8.34
N ASN A 102 -17.61 -0.61 7.15
CA ASN A 102 -18.88 -0.19 6.57
C ASN A 102 -20.08 -0.65 7.41
N ALA A 103 -20.05 -1.87 7.95
CA ALA A 103 -21.07 -2.36 8.87
C ALA A 103 -21.13 -1.51 10.15
N LYS A 104 -19.97 -1.12 10.71
CA LYS A 104 -19.90 -0.21 11.85
C LYS A 104 -20.47 1.16 11.52
N LEU A 105 -20.14 1.73 10.36
CA LEU A 105 -20.67 3.03 9.91
C LEU A 105 -22.20 3.02 9.77
N ARG A 106 -22.78 1.96 9.21
CA ARG A 106 -24.25 1.81 9.09
C ARG A 106 -24.97 1.74 10.44
N LYS A 107 -24.30 1.20 11.47
CA LYS A 107 -24.84 1.12 12.84
C LYS A 107 -24.67 2.40 13.64
N ARG A 108 -23.88 3.38 13.17
CA ARG A 108 -23.72 4.65 13.90
C ARG A 108 -25.03 5.44 13.87
N PRO A 109 -25.49 5.99 15.01
CA PRO A 109 -26.62 6.89 15.01
C PRO A 109 -26.34 8.06 14.08
N LYS A 110 -27.36 8.46 13.29
CA LYS A 110 -27.23 9.65 12.44
C LYS A 110 -26.87 10.84 13.34
N PRO A 111 -25.89 11.68 12.95
CA PRO A 111 -25.60 12.87 13.73
C PRO A 111 -26.89 13.69 13.88
N PRO A 112 -27.13 14.30 15.06
CA PRO A 112 -28.30 15.15 15.24
C PRO A 112 -28.30 16.20 14.12
N LYS A 113 -29.47 16.41 13.50
CA LYS A 113 -29.64 17.46 12.49
C LYS A 113 -29.24 18.76 13.17
N ARG A 114 -28.09 19.34 12.79
CA ARG A 114 -27.71 20.66 13.28
C ARG A 114 -28.83 21.63 12.90
N PRO A 115 -29.30 22.49 13.82
CA PRO A 115 -30.14 23.60 13.44
C PRO A 115 -29.43 24.34 12.30
N VAL A 116 -30.12 24.52 11.18
CA VAL A 116 -29.66 25.43 10.14
C VAL A 116 -29.81 26.83 10.74
N LEU A 117 -28.82 27.26 11.51
CA LEU A 117 -28.64 28.68 11.82
C LEU A 117 -28.49 29.35 10.47
N GLY A 118 -29.45 30.23 10.13
CA GLY A 118 -29.48 30.92 8.85
C GLY A 118 -28.14 31.61 8.61
N VAL A 119 -27.28 30.99 7.80
CA VAL A 119 -26.04 31.60 7.37
C VAL A 119 -26.46 32.67 6.37
N LYS A 120 -26.48 33.94 6.81
CA LYS A 120 -26.45 35.07 5.87
C LYS A 120 -25.21 34.84 4.99
N LYS A 121 -25.40 34.54 3.71
CA LYS A 121 -24.31 34.44 2.74
C LYS A 121 -23.61 35.79 2.71
N LYS A 122 -22.46 35.91 3.40
CA LYS A 122 -21.61 37.10 3.26
C LYS A 122 -21.10 37.11 1.81
N PRO A 123 -21.14 38.25 1.12
CA PRO A 123 -20.70 38.33 -0.27
C PRO A 123 -19.22 37.91 -0.37
N LEU A 124 -18.93 37.08 -1.38
CA LEU A 124 -17.59 36.57 -1.65
C LEU A 124 -16.68 37.77 -1.97
N LYS A 125 -15.78 38.12 -1.04
CA LYS A 125 -14.72 39.09 -1.36
C LYS A 125 -13.83 38.47 -2.43
N LYS A 126 -13.75 39.13 -3.59
CA LYS A 126 -12.94 38.77 -4.75
C LYS A 126 -11.47 38.63 -4.30
N GLN A 127 -10.99 37.42 -4.06
CA GLN A 127 -9.57 37.18 -3.82
C GLN A 127 -8.82 37.50 -5.12
N LYS A 128 -7.99 38.55 -5.10
CA LYS A 128 -6.97 38.77 -6.14
C LYS A 128 -6.04 37.56 -6.12
N GLY A 129 -6.01 36.79 -7.20
CA GLY A 129 -5.20 35.59 -7.33
C GLY A 129 -3.72 35.90 -7.09
N ARG A 130 -3.14 35.28 -6.06
CA ARG A 130 -1.68 35.21 -5.91
C ARG A 130 -1.20 34.08 -6.79
N LYS A 131 -0.40 34.40 -7.81
CA LYS A 131 0.33 33.42 -8.62
C LYS A 131 1.42 32.82 -7.73
N TYR A 132 1.36 31.52 -7.49
CA TYR A 132 2.45 30.79 -6.85
C TYR A 132 3.33 30.21 -7.94
N TYR A 133 4.59 30.65 -7.99
CA TYR A 133 5.63 29.97 -8.73
C TYR A 133 6.17 28.85 -7.82
N LEU A 134 6.10 27.61 -8.30
CA LEU A 134 6.66 26.46 -7.60
C LEU A 134 8.18 26.54 -7.74
N LEU A 135 8.85 27.14 -6.75
CA LEU A 135 10.30 27.12 -6.65
C LEU A 135 10.71 25.71 -6.19
N GLY A 136 11.23 24.92 -7.13
CA GLY A 136 11.80 23.62 -6.84
C GLY A 136 12.97 23.77 -5.87
N LEU A 137 12.83 23.20 -4.67
CA LEU A 137 13.95 23.05 -3.74
C LEU A 137 14.56 21.67 -3.99
N LEU A 138 15.68 21.66 -4.70
CA LEU A 138 16.68 20.61 -4.56
C LEU A 138 17.10 20.58 -3.09
N LEU A 139 16.90 19.46 -2.42
CA LEU A 139 17.70 19.10 -1.25
C LEU A 139 18.37 17.77 -1.55
N THR A 140 19.60 17.90 -2.04
CA THR A 140 20.67 16.92 -1.87
C THR A 140 21.04 16.88 -0.39
N VAL A 141 20.80 15.75 0.27
CA VAL A 141 21.76 15.08 1.17
C VAL A 141 21.50 13.58 1.10
#